data_AF-A0A9P7N835-F1
#
_entry.id   AF-A0A9P7N835-F1
#
_cell.length_a   1.000
_cell.length_b   1.000
_cell.length_c   1.000
_cell.angle_alpha   90.00
_cell.angle_beta   90.00
_cell.angle_gamma   90.00
#
_symmetry.space_group_name_H-M   'P 1'
#
loop_
_entity.id
_entity.type
_entity.pdbx_description
1 polymer ?
#
loop_
_entity_poly.entity_id
_entity_poly.type
_entity_poly.pdbx_seq_one_letter_code
_entity_poly.pdbx_strand_id
1 'polypeptide(L)'
;MLAVELGHIADMLDQERKLPSMSRQVRQYADVIRKAVLEHTKTANGIFAYETNGYGGQYIMDDANVPSLVSLPYLGFLPRNDTTYQKTKTAMFSRANPYFAVGKNFQGIGGPHVNATYPWPMSQVSAIYGTDDDDEIRQRLALLLDNTSGLGLIHESVHIYDTSDFSRPWFAWANSYFAEMVLDLAARKPGLIFKDQTPYLVGGKAAK
;
A
#
# COMPACT_ATOMS: atom_id res chain seq x y z
N MET A 1 3.95 9.70 3.17
CA MET A 1 5.04 9.85 2.18
C MET A 1 5.99 10.98 2.55
N LEU A 2 5.60 12.27 2.46
CA LEU A 2 6.52 13.41 2.68
C LEU A 2 7.34 13.33 3.99
N ALA A 3 6.71 13.03 5.12
CA ALA A 3 7.42 12.89 6.40
C ALA A 3 8.48 11.77 6.41
N VAL A 4 8.24 10.69 5.66
CA VAL A 4 9.20 9.57 5.55
C VAL A 4 10.39 9.99 4.69
N GLU A 5 10.12 10.56 3.52
CA GLU A 5 11.20 10.96 2.59
C GLU A 5 12.06 12.10 3.13
N LEU A 6 11.49 13.05 3.88
CA LEU A 6 12.27 14.06 4.59
C LEU A 6 13.22 13.42 5.63
N GLY A 7 12.80 12.34 6.28
CA GLY A 7 13.64 11.54 7.16
C GLY A 7 14.80 10.87 6.40
N HIS A 8 14.51 10.23 5.27
CA HIS A 8 15.54 9.62 4.41
C HIS A 8 16.57 10.66 3.92
N ILE A 9 16.13 11.86 3.55
CA ILE A 9 17.04 12.96 3.16
C ILE A 9 17.93 13.35 4.35
N ALA A 10 17.38 13.48 5.56
CA ALA A 10 18.17 13.77 6.75
C ALA A 10 19.25 12.70 6.99
N ASP A 11 18.85 11.42 6.93
CA ASP A 11 19.73 10.28 7.16
C ASP A 11 20.86 10.23 6.11
N MET A 12 20.54 10.47 4.84
CA MET A 12 21.52 10.56 3.75
C MET A 12 22.53 11.69 4.01
N LEU A 13 22.06 12.90 4.38
CA LEU A 13 22.93 14.05 4.66
C LEU A 13 23.86 13.79 5.85
N ASP A 14 23.34 13.16 6.91
CA ASP A 14 24.11 12.79 8.09
C ASP A 14 25.17 11.72 7.75
N GLN A 15 24.80 10.69 6.96
CA GLN A 15 25.70 9.63 6.53
C GLN A 15 26.87 10.18 5.68
N GLU A 16 26.55 11.07 4.74
CA GLU A 16 27.55 11.72 3.88
C GLU A 16 28.32 12.84 4.59
N ARG A 17 27.94 13.18 5.83
CA ARG A 17 28.49 14.27 6.63
C ARG A 17 28.42 15.62 5.92
N LYS A 18 27.33 15.87 5.18
CA LYS A 18 27.10 17.08 4.38
C LYS A 18 25.93 17.89 4.95
N LEU A 19 26.02 19.21 4.84
CA LEU A 19 24.92 20.15 5.11
C LEU A 19 24.20 19.89 6.46
N PRO A 20 24.91 19.86 7.60
CA PRO A 20 24.33 19.47 8.89
C PRO A 20 23.17 20.36 9.34
N SER A 21 23.15 21.64 8.94
CA SER A 21 22.02 22.54 9.21
C SER A 21 20.76 22.14 8.43
N MET A 22 20.92 21.72 7.17
CA MET A 22 19.80 21.26 6.34
C MET A 22 19.25 19.94 6.87
N SER A 23 20.12 18.98 7.24
CA SER A 23 19.72 17.71 7.86
C SER A 23 18.81 17.94 9.07
N ARG A 24 19.24 18.78 10.02
CA ARG A 24 18.43 19.14 11.20
C ARG A 24 17.08 19.75 10.82
N GLN A 25 17.06 20.63 9.82
CA GLN A 25 15.84 21.31 9.38
C GLN A 25 14.83 20.33 8.75
N VAL A 26 15.27 19.46 7.84
CA VAL A 26 14.37 18.50 7.19
C VAL A 26 13.89 17.42 8.18
N ARG A 27 14.73 17.02 9.15
CA ARG A 27 14.34 16.13 10.25
C ARG A 27 13.26 16.76 11.13
N GLN A 28 13.43 18.04 11.48
CA GLN A 28 12.40 18.78 12.21
C GLN A 28 11.07 18.85 11.44
N TYR A 29 11.10 19.08 10.12
CA TYR A 29 9.89 19.07 9.30
C TYR A 29 9.25 17.68 9.23
N ALA A 30 10.03 16.62 9.09
CA ALA A 30 9.54 15.24 9.13
C ALA A 30 8.77 14.97 10.44
N ASP A 31 9.35 15.35 11.58
CA ASP A 31 8.76 15.14 12.91
C ASP A 31 7.46 15.94 13.09
N VAL A 32 7.46 17.22 12.70
CA VAL A 32 6.28 18.09 12.78
C VAL A 32 5.13 17.52 11.94
N ILE A 33 5.41 17.14 10.69
CA ILE A 33 4.38 16.59 9.79
C ILE A 33 3.88 15.25 10.33
N ARG A 34 4.78 14.34 10.75
CA ARG A 34 4.40 13.03 11.29
C ARG A 34 3.50 13.17 12.51
N LYS A 35 3.88 14.05 13.45
CA LYS A 35 3.08 14.33 14.64
C LYS A 35 1.71 14.89 14.28
N ALA A 36 1.66 15.90 13.40
CA ALA A 36 0.40 16.50 12.96
C ALA A 36 -0.54 15.48 12.30
N VAL A 37 -0.02 14.59 11.46
CA VAL A 37 -0.81 13.50 10.85
C VAL A 37 -1.39 12.60 11.93
N LEU A 38 -0.56 12.11 12.86
CA LEU A 38 -1.01 11.19 13.91
C LEU A 38 -2.03 11.79 14.86
N GLU A 39 -1.94 13.10 15.13
CA GLU A 39 -2.81 13.80 16.08
C GLU A 39 -4.11 14.32 15.43
N HIS A 40 -4.10 14.71 14.16
CA HIS A 40 -5.19 15.49 13.57
C HIS A 40 -5.91 14.83 12.39
N THR A 41 -5.41 13.72 11.86
CA THR A 41 -6.02 13.07 10.68
C THR A 41 -6.82 11.81 11.02
N LYS A 42 -6.91 11.44 12.30
CA LYS A 42 -7.71 10.31 12.76
C LYS A 42 -9.15 10.73 13.00
N THR A 43 -10.08 9.85 12.66
CA THR A 43 -11.50 9.98 13.02
C THR A 43 -11.71 9.62 14.48
N ALA A 44 -12.89 9.92 15.02
CA ALA A 44 -13.31 9.49 16.36
C ALA A 44 -13.25 7.96 16.55
N ASN A 45 -13.38 7.17 15.47
CA ASN A 45 -13.32 5.71 15.52
C ASN A 45 -11.88 5.16 15.41
N GLY A 46 -10.88 6.04 15.36
CA GLY A 46 -9.47 5.65 15.34
C GLY A 46 -9.01 5.04 14.01
N ILE A 47 -9.61 5.47 12.90
CA ILE A 47 -9.10 5.23 11.53
C ILE A 47 -8.56 6.54 10.95
N PHE A 48 -7.64 6.47 9.99
CA PHE A 48 -7.26 7.67 9.24
C PHE A 48 -8.36 8.12 8.27
N ALA A 49 -8.56 9.43 8.16
CA ALA A 49 -9.25 10.03 7.04
C ALA A 49 -8.29 10.12 5.84
N TYR A 50 -8.83 9.99 4.63
CA TYR A 50 -8.05 10.15 3.39
C TYR A 50 -7.60 11.60 3.23
N GLU A 51 -8.55 12.51 3.42
CA GLU A 51 -8.34 13.95 3.36
C GLU A 51 -8.98 14.63 4.57
N THR A 52 -8.36 15.72 5.03
CA THR A 52 -8.94 16.63 6.00
C THR A 52 -8.64 18.07 5.63
N ASN A 53 -9.54 18.98 5.96
CA ASN A 53 -9.36 20.41 5.74
C ASN A 53 -8.81 21.14 7.00
N GLY A 54 -8.59 20.43 8.12
CA GLY A 54 -8.13 21.04 9.38
C GLY A 54 -9.20 21.80 10.18
N TYR A 55 -10.42 21.94 9.65
CA TYR A 55 -11.56 22.60 10.31
C TYR A 55 -12.65 21.59 10.75
N GLY A 56 -12.29 20.31 10.87
CA GLY A 56 -13.19 19.21 11.24
C GLY A 56 -13.78 18.45 10.06
N GLY A 57 -13.62 18.93 8.82
CA GLY A 57 -13.98 18.17 7.63
C GLY A 57 -13.03 16.99 7.43
N GLN A 58 -13.57 15.80 7.24
CA GLN A 58 -12.83 14.56 7.01
C GLN A 58 -13.52 13.78 5.88
N TYR A 59 -12.75 13.36 4.88
CA TYR A 59 -13.23 12.49 3.82
C TYR A 59 -12.76 11.06 4.07
N ILE A 60 -13.71 10.15 4.20
CA ILE A 60 -13.45 8.73 4.52
C ILE A 60 -13.56 7.93 3.23
N MET A 61 -12.40 7.61 2.66
CA MET A 61 -12.24 6.79 1.46
C MET A 61 -10.82 6.23 1.41
N ASP A 62 -10.53 5.43 0.40
CA ASP A 62 -9.16 5.24 -0.06
C ASP A 62 -9.17 5.11 -1.58
N ASP A 63 -8.03 5.41 -2.18
CA ASP A 63 -7.77 5.23 -3.60
C ASP A 63 -6.73 4.12 -3.80
N ALA A 64 -6.78 3.42 -4.93
CA ALA A 64 -5.85 2.35 -5.22
C ALA A 64 -4.42 2.83 -5.55
N ASN A 65 -4.28 4.06 -6.03
CA ASN A 65 -2.99 4.64 -6.36
C ASN A 65 -2.15 4.85 -5.10
N VAL A 66 -0.87 4.47 -5.17
CA VAL A 66 0.11 4.77 -4.11
C VAL A 66 0.60 6.20 -4.31
N PRO A 67 0.57 7.08 -3.28
CA PRO A 67 0.31 6.81 -1.86
C PRO A 67 -1.17 6.75 -1.48
N SER A 68 -1.58 5.63 -0.87
CA SER A 68 -2.91 5.37 -0.29
C SER A 68 -2.84 5.04 1.21
N LEU A 69 -3.98 5.06 1.91
CA LEU A 69 -4.07 4.66 3.32
C LEU A 69 -3.68 3.19 3.52
N VAL A 70 -4.08 2.30 2.60
CA VAL A 70 -3.70 0.88 2.65
C VAL A 70 -2.20 0.70 2.41
N SER A 71 -1.55 1.58 1.63
CA SER A 71 -0.12 1.50 1.32
C SER A 71 0.81 2.04 2.41
N LEU A 72 0.30 2.54 3.55
CA LEU A 72 1.12 3.17 4.59
C LEU A 72 2.32 2.33 5.09
N PRO A 73 2.23 0.99 5.21
CA PRO A 73 3.38 0.15 5.54
C PRO A 73 4.40 0.03 4.43
N TYR A 74 3.96 -0.06 3.18
CA TYR A 74 4.86 -0.03 2.02
C TYR A 74 5.66 1.28 1.99
N LEU A 75 5.00 2.40 2.30
CA LEU A 75 5.64 3.72 2.35
C LEU A 75 6.52 3.95 3.60
N GLY A 76 6.66 2.97 4.50
CA GLY A 76 7.43 3.12 5.74
C GLY A 76 6.82 4.11 6.76
N PHE A 77 5.56 4.53 6.58
CA PHE A 77 4.94 5.49 7.50
C PHE A 77 4.49 4.82 8.80
N LEU A 78 3.87 3.64 8.73
CA LEU A 78 3.44 2.86 9.89
C LEU A 78 3.81 1.39 9.71
N PRO A 79 4.15 0.67 10.78
CA PRO A 79 4.32 -0.77 10.68
C PRO A 79 2.96 -1.45 10.40
N ARG A 80 3.00 -2.60 9.74
CA ARG A 80 1.81 -3.42 9.42
C ARG A 80 1.01 -3.89 10.64
N ASN A 81 1.64 -3.93 11.83
CA ASN A 81 0.99 -4.28 13.10
C ASN A 81 0.47 -3.05 13.88
N ASP A 82 0.55 -1.84 13.33
CA ASP A 82 -0.05 -0.67 13.94
C ASP A 82 -1.58 -0.82 13.99
N THR A 83 -2.14 -0.64 15.18
CA THR A 83 -3.58 -0.83 15.43
C THR A 83 -4.46 0.18 14.70
N THR A 84 -3.99 1.41 14.49
CA THR A 84 -4.71 2.44 13.70
C THR A 84 -4.72 2.03 12.23
N TYR A 85 -3.57 1.58 11.72
CA TYR A 85 -3.44 1.10 10.37
C TYR A 85 -4.35 -0.11 10.09
N GLN A 86 -4.34 -1.14 10.94
CA GLN A 86 -5.18 -2.33 10.77
C GLN A 86 -6.68 -2.00 10.73
N LYS A 87 -7.13 -1.11 11.62
CA LYS A 87 -8.52 -0.60 11.60
C LYS A 87 -8.81 0.16 10.30
N THR A 88 -7.87 1.01 9.88
CA THR A 88 -8.01 1.78 8.64
C THR A 88 -8.10 0.86 7.43
N LYS A 89 -7.17 -0.06 7.25
CA LYS A 89 -7.18 -1.08 6.18
C LYS A 89 -8.49 -1.85 6.17
N THR A 90 -8.98 -2.31 7.32
CA THR A 90 -10.25 -3.03 7.43
C THR A 90 -11.42 -2.17 6.96
N ALA A 91 -11.47 -0.89 7.36
CA ALA A 91 -12.48 0.04 6.92
C ALA A 91 -12.41 0.31 5.40
N MET A 92 -11.20 0.40 4.83
CA MET A 92 -11.00 0.70 3.41
C MET A 92 -11.37 -0.47 2.48
N PHE A 93 -11.35 -1.71 2.99
CA PHE A 93 -11.90 -2.91 2.34
C PHE A 93 -13.33 -3.23 2.82
N SER A 94 -14.13 -2.21 3.09
CA SER A 94 -15.53 -2.36 3.49
C SER A 94 -16.42 -1.31 2.82
N ARG A 95 -17.73 -1.37 3.07
CA ARG A 95 -18.70 -0.36 2.59
C ARG A 95 -18.47 1.04 3.15
N ALA A 96 -17.57 1.22 4.13
CA ALA A 96 -17.15 2.55 4.57
C ALA A 96 -16.34 3.30 3.50
N ASN A 97 -15.67 2.60 2.59
CA ASN A 97 -15.00 3.22 1.45
C ASN A 97 -15.94 3.21 0.22
N PRO A 98 -16.32 4.39 -0.32
CA PRO A 98 -17.18 4.46 -1.50
C PRO A 98 -16.57 3.82 -2.76
N TYR A 99 -15.24 3.67 -2.80
CA TYR A 99 -14.52 3.08 -3.94
C TYR A 99 -14.14 1.61 -3.71
N PHE A 100 -14.64 0.96 -2.66
CA PHE A 100 -14.50 -0.48 -2.49
C PHE A 100 -15.62 -1.23 -3.24
N ALA A 101 -15.21 -1.98 -4.26
CA ALA A 101 -16.10 -2.72 -5.14
C ALA A 101 -15.93 -4.23 -4.92
N VAL A 102 -17.05 -4.96 -4.92
CA VAL A 102 -17.10 -6.41 -4.68
C VAL A 102 -17.90 -7.07 -5.79
N GLY A 103 -17.22 -7.88 -6.60
CA GLY A 103 -17.80 -8.77 -7.58
C GLY A 103 -17.72 -10.24 -7.16
N LYS A 104 -18.12 -11.12 -8.08
CA LYS A 104 -18.06 -12.57 -7.85
C LYS A 104 -16.63 -13.11 -7.87
N ASN A 105 -15.83 -12.64 -8.83
CA ASN A 105 -14.49 -13.18 -9.12
C ASN A 105 -13.37 -12.19 -8.77
N PHE A 106 -13.70 -10.92 -8.54
CA PHE A 106 -12.75 -9.90 -8.18
C PHE A 106 -13.38 -8.87 -7.24
N GLN A 107 -12.57 -8.34 -6.34
CA GLN A 107 -12.92 -7.23 -5.45
C GLN A 107 -11.68 -6.39 -5.19
N GLY A 108 -11.86 -5.13 -4.80
CA GLY A 108 -10.74 -4.26 -4.49
C GLY A 108 -11.16 -2.81 -4.34
N ILE A 109 -10.17 -1.96 -4.12
CA ILE A 109 -10.35 -0.51 -4.08
C ILE A 109 -10.04 0.02 -5.49
N GLY A 110 -10.88 0.93 -5.99
CA GLY A 110 -10.64 1.70 -7.20
C GLY A 110 -10.33 3.15 -6.84
N GLY A 111 -11.07 4.07 -7.45
CA GLY A 111 -10.98 5.50 -7.22
C GLY A 111 -11.95 6.24 -8.14
N PRO A 112 -12.08 7.57 -8.02
CA PRO A 112 -12.95 8.35 -8.91
C PRO A 112 -12.42 8.45 -10.34
N HIS A 113 -11.18 8.00 -10.60
CA HIS A 113 -10.55 8.08 -11.92
C HIS A 113 -11.22 7.18 -12.97
N VAL A 114 -11.74 6.03 -12.53
CA VAL A 114 -12.45 5.05 -13.37
C VAL A 114 -13.85 4.84 -12.77
N ASN A 115 -14.71 4.12 -13.47
CA ASN A 115 -16.01 3.72 -12.94
C ASN A 115 -15.85 2.89 -11.65
N ALA A 116 -16.73 3.10 -10.67
CA ALA A 116 -16.75 2.39 -9.38
C ALA A 116 -16.85 0.86 -9.51
N THR A 117 -17.26 0.32 -10.67
CA THR A 117 -17.26 -1.12 -10.95
C THR A 117 -15.91 -1.67 -11.40
N TYR A 118 -14.85 -0.85 -11.46
CA TYR A 118 -13.50 -1.23 -11.90
C TYR A 118 -12.47 -0.98 -10.79
N PRO A 119 -12.43 -1.81 -9.73
CA PRO A 119 -11.36 -1.77 -8.75
C PRO A 119 -10.01 -2.13 -9.38
N TRP A 120 -8.94 -1.69 -8.74
CA TRP A 120 -7.58 -1.80 -9.26
C TRP A 120 -6.83 -2.92 -8.53
N PRO A 121 -6.16 -3.84 -9.24
CA PRO A 121 -5.29 -4.86 -8.65
C PRO A 121 -4.24 -4.32 -7.67
N MET A 122 -3.75 -3.10 -7.89
CA MET A 122 -2.79 -2.45 -6.99
C MET A 122 -3.28 -2.34 -5.54
N SER A 123 -4.59 -2.22 -5.30
CA SER A 123 -5.15 -2.21 -3.94
C SER A 123 -4.88 -3.52 -3.20
N GLN A 124 -4.91 -4.66 -3.91
CA GLN A 124 -4.60 -5.97 -3.34
C GLN A 124 -3.11 -6.08 -3.01
N VAL A 125 -2.24 -5.56 -3.88
CA VAL A 125 -0.79 -5.50 -3.65
C VAL A 125 -0.48 -4.69 -2.38
N SER A 126 -1.03 -3.48 -2.25
CA SER A 126 -0.89 -2.64 -1.04
C SER A 126 -1.37 -3.37 0.21
N ALA A 127 -2.47 -4.14 0.12
CA ALA A 127 -3.00 -4.88 1.25
C ALA A 127 -2.11 -6.06 1.68
N ILE A 128 -1.38 -6.69 0.74
CA ILE A 128 -0.40 -7.75 1.03
C ILE A 128 0.81 -7.20 1.79
N TYR A 129 1.33 -6.03 1.40
CA TYR A 129 2.36 -5.32 2.20
C TYR A 129 1.89 -5.01 3.62
N GLY A 130 0.58 -4.83 3.77
CA GLY A 130 -0.12 -4.48 4.99
C GLY A 130 -0.48 -5.61 5.94
N THR A 131 0.00 -6.84 5.76
CA THR A 131 -0.39 -7.96 6.62
C THR A 131 0.71 -9.01 6.77
N ASP A 132 0.69 -9.69 7.92
CA ASP A 132 1.47 -10.91 8.17
C ASP A 132 0.57 -12.16 8.29
N ASP A 133 -0.73 -12.04 8.03
CA ASP A 133 -1.65 -13.16 7.97
C ASP A 133 -1.45 -13.92 6.64
N ASP A 134 -0.94 -15.15 6.73
CA ASP A 134 -0.64 -16.00 5.59
C ASP A 134 -1.87 -16.34 4.75
N ASP A 135 -3.04 -16.50 5.38
CA ASP A 135 -4.28 -16.84 4.67
C ASP A 135 -4.82 -15.62 3.94
N GLU A 136 -4.75 -14.44 4.54
CA GLU A 136 -5.07 -13.19 3.86
C GLU A 136 -4.15 -12.99 2.64
N ILE A 137 -2.84 -13.22 2.79
CA ILE A 137 -1.87 -13.09 1.69
C ILE A 137 -2.22 -14.05 0.55
N ARG A 138 -2.47 -15.33 0.84
CA ARG A 138 -2.83 -16.34 -0.17
C ARG A 138 -4.09 -15.97 -0.93
N GLN A 139 -5.14 -15.52 -0.21
CA GLN A 139 -6.40 -15.10 -0.83
C GLN A 139 -6.21 -13.92 -1.78
N ARG A 140 -5.42 -12.91 -1.37
CA ARG A 140 -5.15 -11.74 -2.21
C ARG A 140 -4.24 -12.05 -3.40
N LEU A 141 -3.26 -12.94 -3.23
CA LEU A 141 -2.45 -13.46 -4.33
C LEU A 141 -3.33 -14.20 -5.34
N ALA A 142 -4.24 -15.07 -4.90
CA ALA A 142 -5.18 -15.75 -5.79
C ALA A 142 -6.03 -14.74 -6.59
N LEU A 143 -6.59 -13.72 -5.94
CA LEU A 143 -7.32 -12.65 -6.63
C LEU A 143 -6.49 -11.97 -7.74
N LEU A 144 -5.19 -11.75 -7.51
CA LEU A 144 -4.31 -11.16 -8.52
C LEU A 144 -4.02 -12.12 -9.68
N LEU A 145 -3.70 -13.37 -9.36
CA LEU A 145 -3.31 -14.39 -10.36
C LEU A 145 -4.48 -14.87 -11.21
N ASP A 146 -5.69 -14.94 -10.64
CA ASP A 146 -6.89 -15.40 -11.34
C ASP A 146 -7.48 -14.32 -12.28
N ASN A 147 -7.05 -13.06 -12.16
CA ASN A 147 -7.61 -11.91 -12.87
C ASN A 147 -6.62 -11.20 -13.79
N THR A 148 -5.75 -11.95 -14.46
CA THR A 148 -4.79 -11.41 -15.46
C THR A 148 -5.31 -11.45 -16.89
N SER A 149 -6.53 -11.98 -17.13
CA SER A 149 -7.09 -12.20 -18.47
C SER A 149 -6.17 -12.97 -19.41
N GLY A 150 -5.44 -13.96 -18.87
CA GLY A 150 -4.48 -14.79 -19.62
C GLY A 150 -3.16 -14.11 -20.00
N LEU A 151 -2.96 -12.82 -19.69
CA LEU A 151 -1.75 -12.08 -20.08
C LEU A 151 -0.58 -12.27 -19.11
N GLY A 152 -0.84 -12.75 -17.89
CA GLY A 152 0.19 -12.86 -16.84
C GLY A 152 0.75 -11.51 -16.37
N LEU A 153 0.02 -10.42 -16.62
CA LEU A 153 0.36 -9.05 -16.24
C LEU A 153 -0.70 -8.47 -15.31
N ILE A 154 -0.31 -7.42 -14.57
CA ILE A 154 -1.21 -6.66 -13.70
C ILE A 154 -1.79 -5.49 -14.48
N HIS A 155 -3.12 -5.49 -14.61
CA HIS A 155 -3.90 -4.44 -15.26
C HIS A 155 -4.07 -3.23 -14.34
N GLU A 156 -4.48 -2.11 -14.91
CA GLU A 156 -4.83 -0.93 -14.11
C GLU A 156 -6.10 -1.18 -13.31
N SER A 157 -7.17 -1.63 -13.97
CA SER A 157 -8.45 -1.90 -13.34
C SER A 157 -9.14 -3.12 -13.97
N VAL A 158 -10.00 -3.79 -13.21
CA VAL A 158 -10.72 -5.01 -13.64
C VAL A 158 -12.20 -4.86 -13.30
N HIS A 159 -13.09 -5.11 -14.25
CA HIS A 159 -14.52 -4.99 -14.02
C HIS A 159 -15.06 -6.11 -13.12
N ILE A 160 -15.86 -5.75 -12.11
CA ILE A 160 -16.36 -6.72 -11.10
C ILE A 160 -17.37 -7.75 -11.64
N TYR A 161 -18.04 -7.46 -12.76
CA TYR A 161 -19.02 -8.37 -13.37
C TYR A 161 -18.44 -9.21 -14.52
N ASP A 162 -17.36 -8.75 -15.15
CA ASP A 162 -16.70 -9.44 -16.25
C ASP A 162 -15.20 -9.17 -16.17
N THR A 163 -14.45 -10.14 -15.66
CA THR A 163 -13.00 -9.96 -15.41
C THR A 163 -12.17 -9.96 -16.68
N SER A 164 -12.77 -10.29 -17.84
CA SER A 164 -12.14 -10.13 -19.15
C SER A 164 -12.18 -8.68 -19.65
N ASP A 165 -12.99 -7.82 -19.02
CA ASP A 165 -13.01 -6.38 -19.24
C ASP A 165 -12.12 -5.66 -18.22
N PHE A 166 -11.03 -5.07 -18.73
CA PHE A 166 -9.99 -4.44 -17.93
C PHE A 166 -9.36 -3.27 -18.68
N SER A 167 -8.77 -2.33 -17.93
CA SER A 167 -8.01 -1.22 -18.52
C SER A 167 -6.51 -1.47 -18.51
N ARG A 168 -5.82 -0.94 -19.54
CA ARG A 168 -4.36 -0.95 -19.73
C ARG A 168 -3.75 -2.36 -19.69
N PRO A 169 -3.73 -3.09 -20.82
CA PRO A 169 -3.11 -4.43 -20.93
C PRO A 169 -1.61 -4.43 -20.62
N TRP A 170 -0.95 -3.26 -20.66
CA TRP A 170 0.44 -3.10 -20.30
C TRP A 170 0.62 -1.88 -19.39
N PHE A 171 0.78 -2.14 -18.10
CA PHE A 171 1.00 -1.12 -17.09
C PHE A 171 2.28 -1.40 -16.29
N ALA A 172 3.40 -0.90 -16.80
CA ALA A 172 4.73 -1.19 -16.25
C ALA A 172 4.86 -0.88 -14.75
N TRP A 173 4.24 0.19 -14.26
CA TRP A 173 4.26 0.52 -12.83
C TRP A 173 3.54 -0.54 -11.98
N ALA A 174 2.33 -0.96 -12.35
CA ALA A 174 1.60 -1.99 -11.61
C ALA A 174 2.33 -3.34 -11.63
N ASN A 175 2.94 -3.70 -12.77
CA ASN A 175 3.79 -4.88 -12.89
C ASN A 175 5.02 -4.81 -11.97
N SER A 176 5.72 -3.68 -11.94
CA SER A 176 6.87 -3.48 -11.05
C SER A 176 6.47 -3.52 -9.58
N TYR A 177 5.33 -2.90 -9.23
CA TYR A 177 4.83 -2.88 -7.85
C TYR A 177 4.46 -4.29 -7.35
N PHE A 178 3.86 -5.11 -8.21
CA PHE A 178 3.64 -6.52 -7.92
C PHE A 178 4.94 -7.30 -7.80
N ALA A 179 5.90 -7.10 -8.71
CA ALA A 179 7.18 -7.79 -8.66
C ALA A 179 7.97 -7.46 -7.37
N GLU A 180 7.95 -6.19 -6.95
CA GLU A 180 8.52 -5.76 -5.68
C GLU A 180 7.85 -6.45 -4.48
N MET A 181 6.52 -6.61 -4.51
CA MET A 181 5.79 -7.31 -3.45
C MET A 181 6.17 -8.79 -3.39
N VAL A 182 6.39 -9.44 -4.55
CA VAL A 182 6.92 -10.81 -4.58
C VAL A 182 8.30 -10.88 -3.95
N LEU A 183 9.17 -9.89 -4.18
CA LEU A 183 10.49 -9.82 -3.54
C LEU A 183 10.40 -9.60 -2.01
N ASP A 184 9.46 -8.78 -1.55
CA ASP A 184 9.15 -8.65 -0.11
C ASP A 184 8.75 -10.02 0.46
N LEU A 185 7.76 -10.69 -0.13
CA LEU A 185 7.33 -12.02 0.30
C LEU A 185 8.47 -13.04 0.26
N ALA A 186 9.32 -13.00 -0.76
CA ALA A 186 10.49 -13.88 -0.87
C ALA A 186 11.45 -13.71 0.33
N ALA A 187 11.56 -12.50 0.86
CA ALA A 187 12.36 -12.21 2.04
C ALA A 187 11.65 -12.59 3.35
N ARG A 188 10.40 -12.18 3.55
CA ARG A 188 9.72 -12.30 4.85
C ARG A 188 8.88 -13.55 5.05
N LYS A 189 8.37 -14.13 3.96
CA LYS A 189 7.40 -15.23 3.94
C LYS A 189 7.67 -16.20 2.76
N PRO A 190 8.92 -16.68 2.59
CA PRO A 190 9.33 -17.45 1.41
C PRO A 190 8.46 -18.67 1.14
N GLY A 191 8.01 -19.37 2.18
CA GLY A 191 7.13 -20.55 2.04
C GLY A 191 5.75 -20.28 1.45
N LEU A 192 5.35 -19.01 1.24
CA LEU A 192 4.13 -18.68 0.51
C LEU A 192 4.30 -18.76 -1.01
N ILE A 193 5.54 -18.61 -1.51
CA ILE A 193 5.82 -18.50 -2.95
C ILE A 193 6.93 -19.44 -3.44
N PHE A 194 7.69 -20.07 -2.52
CA PHE A 194 8.72 -21.07 -2.81
C PHE A 194 8.39 -22.41 -2.19
N LYS A 195 9.10 -23.45 -2.63
CA LYS A 195 8.95 -24.83 -2.11
C LYS A 195 9.66 -25.03 -0.77
N ASP A 196 10.57 -24.13 -0.41
CA ASP A 196 11.30 -24.15 0.86
C ASP A 196 11.14 -22.81 1.60
N GLN A 197 11.60 -22.78 2.85
CA GLN A 197 11.45 -21.62 3.75
C GLN A 197 12.67 -20.69 3.71
N THR A 198 13.55 -20.81 2.71
CA THR A 198 14.78 -20.02 2.64
C THR A 198 14.46 -18.59 2.19
N PRO A 199 14.76 -17.56 2.99
CA PRO A 199 14.57 -16.17 2.57
C PRO A 199 15.43 -15.81 1.36
N TYR A 200 14.85 -15.13 0.39
CA TYR A 200 15.57 -14.49 -0.69
C TYR A 200 15.76 -13.01 -0.39
N LEU A 201 17.00 -12.57 -0.22
CA LEU A 201 17.37 -11.17 0.01
C LEU A 201 18.05 -10.60 -1.24
N VAL A 202 17.44 -9.56 -1.82
CA VAL A 202 18.02 -8.85 -2.97
C VAL A 202 19.41 -8.33 -2.58
N GLY A 203 20.43 -8.66 -3.39
CA GLY A 203 21.80 -8.20 -3.16
C GLY A 203 22.60 -8.95 -2.09
N GLY A 204 22.02 -10.01 -1.49
CA GLY A 204 22.78 -11.04 -0.78
C GLY A 204 23.76 -10.56 0.30
N LYS A 205 23.23 -10.11 1.44
CA LYS A 205 23.90 -10.36 2.72
C LYS A 205 22.89 -10.93 3.69
N ALA A 206 22.92 -12.26 3.85
CA ALA A 206 22.38 -12.90 5.05
C ALA A 206 22.98 -12.16 6.25
N ALA A 207 22.13 -11.71 7.17
CA ALA A 207 22.58 -11.16 8.43
C ALA A 207 23.59 -12.13 9.06
N LYS A 208 24.82 -11.64 9.29
CA LYS A 208 25.77 -12.29 10.20
C LYS A 208 25.44 -11.85 11.61
#